data_AF-A0A822GSG5-F1
#
_entry.id   AF-A0A822GSG5-F1
#
_cell.length_a   1.000
_cell.length_b   1.000
_cell.length_c   1.000
_cell.angle_alpha   90.00
_cell.angle_beta   90.00
_cell.angle_gamma   90.00
#
_symmetry.space_group_name_H-M   'P 1'
#
loop_
_entity.id
_entity.type
_entity.pdbx_description
1 polymer ?
#
loop_
_entity_poly.entity_id
_entity_poly.type
_entity_poly.pdbx_seq_one_letter_code
_entity_poly.pdbx_strand_id
1 'polypeptide(L)'
;MLLRPRKNKPESVKATANVDAFVSTDPDTTLVTDTYVSNTKFIPHKFSSNYFDTNKLQQEQARDPNIQNIIRRLQQKPNNSPFILKDNLLRKIITISPHSKLKRDVIYLPSSMIKSLLYACHNDPMTGGHFSLDRTYHKIKNLYWWPKMKLSIIQHIKSCLACQQYNVSRQKRHGQLNPIPPPDGPFLLIGIDYCGPLKTTPREN
;
A
#
# COMPACT_ATOMS: atom_id res chain seq x y z
N MET A 1 18.99 29.63 25.41
CA MET A 1 17.63 29.82 25.99
C MET A 1 16.67 30.24 24.88
N LEU A 2 15.35 30.08 25.06
CA LEU A 2 14.26 30.52 24.15
C LEU A 2 14.26 29.93 22.71
N LEU A 3 13.48 28.88 22.52
CA LEU A 3 12.98 28.46 21.20
C LEU A 3 12.00 29.53 20.64
N ARG A 4 12.05 29.82 19.33
CA ARG A 4 10.99 30.56 18.62
C ARG A 4 10.48 29.76 17.40
N PRO A 5 9.15 29.63 17.19
CA PRO A 5 8.57 28.76 16.15
C PRO A 5 8.08 29.53 14.89
N ARG A 6 7.90 28.84 13.74
CA ARG A 6 6.60 28.74 12.98
C ARG A 6 6.64 28.26 11.49
N LYS A 7 5.48 27.74 11.05
CA LYS A 7 4.75 27.98 9.76
C LYS A 7 4.89 27.09 8.48
N ASN A 8 3.89 27.28 7.61
CA ASN A 8 3.45 26.51 6.41
C ASN A 8 2.99 27.49 5.30
N LYS A 9 2.77 27.12 4.01
CA LYS A 9 2.76 25.79 3.36
C LYS A 9 3.82 25.67 2.20
N PRO A 10 3.58 25.26 0.93
CA PRO A 10 4.25 24.12 0.23
C PRO A 10 5.15 24.50 -1.01
N GLU A 11 5.41 23.74 -2.11
CA GLU A 11 5.16 22.34 -2.63
C GLU A 11 6.13 22.01 -3.82
N SER A 12 6.20 20.73 -4.27
CA SER A 12 6.49 20.29 -5.68
C SER A 12 7.94 20.39 -6.26
N VAL A 13 8.44 19.69 -7.32
CA VAL A 13 8.02 18.48 -8.12
C VAL A 13 9.13 17.98 -9.10
N LYS A 14 9.34 16.64 -9.27
CA LYS A 14 10.03 15.89 -10.38
C LYS A 14 11.54 16.19 -10.66
N ALA A 15 12.40 15.33 -11.26
CA ALA A 15 12.44 13.90 -11.70
C ALA A 15 13.95 13.43 -11.71
N THR A 16 14.58 12.47 -12.44
CA THR A 16 14.27 11.61 -13.61
C THR A 16 14.98 10.22 -13.60
N ALA A 17 16.04 9.97 -14.40
CA ALA A 17 16.75 8.68 -14.68
C ALA A 17 18.19 8.99 -15.23
N ASN A 18 19.13 8.08 -15.55
CA ASN A 18 19.05 6.65 -15.93
C ASN A 18 20.33 5.80 -15.56
N VAL A 19 20.56 4.65 -16.22
CA VAL A 19 21.34 3.45 -15.81
C VAL A 19 22.82 3.33 -16.26
N ASP A 20 23.47 2.24 -15.79
CA ASP A 20 24.53 1.38 -16.38
C ASP A 20 25.95 1.44 -15.75
N ALA A 21 26.77 0.35 -15.72
CA ALA A 21 26.56 -1.12 -15.78
C ALA A 21 27.87 -1.90 -15.44
N PHE A 22 27.83 -3.19 -15.07
CA PHE A 22 29.05 -4.06 -15.03
C PHE A 22 28.77 -5.59 -15.09
N VAL A 23 29.76 -6.35 -15.58
CA VAL A 23 29.79 -7.83 -15.70
C VAL A 23 31.19 -8.34 -15.36
N SER A 24 31.33 -9.53 -14.76
CA SER A 24 32.60 -10.26 -14.67
C SER A 24 32.41 -11.73 -15.02
N THR A 25 33.36 -12.29 -15.76
CA THR A 25 33.51 -13.73 -16.02
C THR A 25 34.45 -14.35 -14.98
N ASP A 26 34.38 -15.68 -14.82
CA ASP A 26 35.52 -16.57 -15.04
C ASP A 26 35.04 -18.04 -15.19
N PRO A 27 35.82 -18.95 -15.81
CA PRO A 27 35.35 -20.28 -16.17
C PRO A 27 36.04 -21.41 -15.38
N ASP A 28 35.29 -22.46 -15.04
CA ASP A 28 35.73 -23.83 -15.34
C ASP A 28 34.53 -24.78 -15.46
N THR A 29 34.66 -25.91 -16.15
CA THR A 29 33.51 -26.80 -16.44
C THR A 29 33.87 -28.28 -16.41
N THR A 30 33.29 -29.01 -15.47
CA THR A 30 33.16 -30.48 -15.53
C THR A 30 31.73 -30.89 -15.22
N LEU A 31 31.16 -31.74 -16.08
CA LEU A 31 29.77 -32.19 -15.99
C LEU A 31 29.68 -33.48 -15.19
N VAL A 32 28.80 -33.52 -14.20
CA VAL A 32 28.30 -34.77 -13.58
C VAL A 32 26.77 -34.70 -13.58
N THR A 33 26.13 -35.77 -14.01
CA THR A 33 24.74 -35.76 -14.50
C THR A 33 23.69 -35.99 -13.42
N ASP A 34 22.58 -35.26 -13.56
CA ASP A 34 21.20 -35.57 -13.18
C ASP A 34 20.95 -36.70 -12.18
N THR A 35 20.46 -36.33 -10.98
CA THR A 35 19.26 -36.96 -10.40
C THR A 35 18.67 -36.09 -9.28
N TYR A 36 17.78 -35.17 -9.63
CA TYR A 36 16.86 -34.54 -8.66
C TYR A 36 15.42 -34.71 -9.12
N VAL A 37 14.55 -35.18 -8.21
CA VAL A 37 13.25 -35.76 -8.59
C VAL A 37 12.24 -34.68 -8.98
N SER A 38 11.92 -34.64 -10.28
CA SER A 38 11.02 -33.68 -10.92
C SER A 38 9.52 -33.87 -10.58
N ASN A 39 9.13 -33.82 -9.30
CA ASN A 39 7.70 -33.80 -8.95
C ASN A 39 7.34 -33.07 -7.65
N THR A 40 7.53 -31.75 -7.61
CA THR A 40 6.55 -30.88 -6.92
C THR A 40 5.96 -29.90 -7.92
N LYS A 41 4.69 -30.09 -8.25
CA LYS A 41 3.92 -29.09 -9.00
C LYS A 41 3.81 -27.86 -8.09
N PHE A 42 4.54 -26.79 -8.41
CA PHE A 42 4.45 -25.52 -7.68
C PHE A 42 3.14 -24.81 -8.03
N ILE A 43 2.02 -25.39 -7.56
CA ILE A 43 0.68 -24.81 -7.69
C ILE A 43 0.73 -23.49 -6.93
N PRO A 44 0.54 -22.32 -7.57
CA PRO A 44 0.46 -21.07 -6.86
C PRO A 44 -0.78 -21.14 -5.99
N HIS A 45 -0.59 -21.29 -4.68
CA HIS A 45 -1.69 -21.35 -3.71
C HIS A 45 -2.52 -20.07 -3.86
N LYS A 46 -3.69 -20.20 -4.49
CA LYS A 46 -4.76 -19.21 -4.43
C LYS A 46 -5.19 -19.13 -2.96
N PHE A 47 -4.55 -18.24 -2.22
CA PHE A 47 -4.88 -17.94 -0.83
C PHE A 47 -6.39 -17.63 -0.79
N SER A 48 -7.16 -18.50 -0.13
CA SER A 48 -8.60 -18.63 -0.41
C SER A 48 -9.29 -17.28 -0.23
N SER A 49 -9.97 -16.81 -1.28
CA SER A 49 -10.23 -15.38 -1.45
C SER A 49 -11.43 -14.86 -0.67
N ASN A 50 -11.73 -15.43 0.49
CA ASN A 50 -12.79 -14.98 1.40
C ASN A 50 -12.20 -14.89 2.82
N TYR A 51 -12.19 -13.67 3.38
CA TYR A 51 -11.69 -13.42 4.74
C TYR A 51 -12.68 -13.83 5.85
N PHE A 52 -13.89 -14.24 5.47
CA PHE A 52 -14.99 -14.52 6.38
C PHE A 52 -15.90 -15.62 5.82
N ASP A 53 -16.47 -16.39 6.73
CA ASP A 53 -17.47 -17.42 6.42
C ASP A 53 -18.76 -16.79 5.89
N THR A 54 -19.39 -17.45 4.90
CA THR A 54 -20.67 -17.03 4.32
C THR A 54 -21.78 -16.91 5.36
N ASN A 55 -21.88 -17.91 6.25
CA ASN A 55 -22.88 -17.94 7.32
C ASN A 55 -22.72 -16.77 8.30
N LYS A 56 -21.46 -16.42 8.63
CA LYS A 56 -21.13 -15.30 9.51
C LYS A 56 -21.44 -13.96 8.83
N LEU A 57 -21.11 -13.81 7.54
CA LEU A 57 -21.49 -12.65 6.74
C LEU A 57 -23.02 -12.46 6.68
N GLN A 58 -23.78 -13.53 6.44
CA GLN A 58 -25.25 -13.48 6.43
C GLN A 58 -25.80 -13.04 7.80
N GLN A 59 -25.29 -13.61 8.91
CA GLN A 59 -25.76 -13.27 10.26
C GLN A 59 -25.41 -11.83 10.67
N GLU A 60 -24.23 -11.33 10.32
CA GLU A 60 -23.84 -9.94 10.57
C GLU A 60 -24.62 -8.95 9.66
N GLN A 61 -24.91 -9.32 8.41
CA GLN A 61 -25.82 -8.56 7.54
C GLN A 61 -27.27 -8.56 8.03
N ALA A 62 -27.74 -9.65 8.65
CA ALA A 62 -29.05 -9.73 9.31
C ALA A 62 -29.14 -8.75 10.50
N ARG A 63 -28.02 -8.54 11.21
CA ARG A 63 -27.95 -7.67 12.40
C ARG A 63 -27.66 -6.18 12.09
N ASP A 64 -27.14 -5.80 10.92
CA ASP A 64 -26.93 -4.38 10.56
C ASP A 64 -28.25 -3.72 10.04
N PRO A 65 -28.85 -2.76 10.76
CA PRO A 65 -30.14 -2.18 10.38
C PRO A 65 -30.08 -1.37 9.08
N ASN A 66 -28.91 -0.87 8.67
CA ASN A 66 -28.76 -0.18 7.40
C ASN A 66 -28.89 -1.16 6.23
N ILE A 67 -28.32 -2.34 6.38
CA ILE A 67 -28.40 -3.42 5.39
C ILE A 67 -29.84 -3.94 5.29
N GLN A 68 -30.51 -4.15 6.43
CA GLN A 68 -31.93 -4.52 6.44
C GLN A 68 -32.83 -3.46 5.77
N ASN A 69 -32.55 -2.17 5.98
CA ASN A 69 -33.26 -1.09 5.31
C ASN A 69 -33.01 -1.04 3.79
N ILE A 70 -31.83 -1.47 3.31
CA ILE A 70 -31.55 -1.62 1.87
C ILE A 70 -32.29 -2.84 1.29
N ILE A 71 -32.26 -3.99 1.98
CA ILE A 71 -32.94 -5.22 1.55
C ILE A 71 -34.46 -5.00 1.44
N ARG A 72 -35.09 -4.35 2.43
CA ARG A 72 -36.53 -4.02 2.38
C ARG A 72 -36.89 -3.13 1.19
N ARG A 73 -36.02 -2.15 0.86
CA ARG A 73 -36.21 -1.26 -0.30
C ARG A 73 -36.05 -2.01 -1.63
N LEU A 74 -35.09 -2.94 -1.72
CA LEU A 74 -34.92 -3.81 -2.90
C LEU A 74 -36.17 -4.65 -3.19
N GLN A 75 -36.79 -5.21 -2.15
CA GLN A 75 -38.03 -5.99 -2.28
C GLN A 75 -39.21 -5.13 -2.78
N GLN A 76 -39.30 -3.87 -2.35
CA GLN A 76 -40.37 -2.95 -2.75
C GLN A 76 -40.18 -2.35 -4.16
N LYS A 77 -38.94 -2.07 -4.57
CA LYS A 77 -38.60 -1.49 -5.88
C LYS A 77 -37.28 -2.10 -6.41
N PRO A 78 -37.33 -3.22 -7.16
CA PRO A 78 -36.12 -3.86 -7.69
C PRO A 78 -35.46 -3.08 -8.83
N ASN A 79 -36.24 -2.30 -9.60
CA ASN A 79 -35.74 -1.62 -10.79
C ASN A 79 -34.75 -0.49 -10.47
N ASN A 80 -33.61 -0.51 -11.16
CA ASN A 80 -32.53 0.49 -11.11
C ASN A 80 -31.80 0.67 -9.76
N SER A 81 -31.79 -0.35 -8.90
CA SER A 81 -30.94 -0.35 -7.71
C SER A 81 -29.47 -0.70 -8.05
N PRO A 82 -28.46 -0.04 -7.44
CA PRO A 82 -27.05 -0.45 -7.55
C PRO A 82 -26.69 -1.66 -6.66
N PHE A 83 -27.69 -2.26 -6.00
CA PHE A 83 -27.53 -3.41 -5.11
C PHE A 83 -28.34 -4.60 -5.62
N ILE A 84 -27.91 -5.81 -5.26
CA ILE A 84 -28.58 -7.07 -5.58
C ILE A 84 -28.53 -7.98 -4.35
N LEU A 85 -29.60 -8.74 -4.10
CA LEU A 85 -29.62 -9.80 -3.09
C LEU A 85 -29.31 -11.13 -3.80
N LYS A 86 -28.25 -11.83 -3.36
CA LYS A 86 -27.85 -13.11 -3.95
C LYS A 86 -27.23 -13.99 -2.87
N ASP A 87 -27.61 -15.27 -2.81
CA ASP A 87 -27.12 -16.24 -1.83
C ASP A 87 -27.39 -15.78 -0.38
N ASN A 88 -28.57 -15.18 -0.14
CA ASN A 88 -28.96 -14.45 1.08
C ASN A 88 -28.00 -13.34 1.54
N LEU A 89 -27.06 -12.91 0.70
CA LEU A 89 -26.15 -11.79 0.94
C LEU A 89 -26.57 -10.56 0.13
N LEU A 90 -26.62 -9.41 0.78
CA LEU A 90 -26.62 -8.12 0.09
C LEU A 90 -25.27 -7.93 -0.60
N ARG A 91 -25.32 -7.64 -1.89
CA ARG A 91 -24.17 -7.37 -2.74
C ARG A 91 -24.35 -6.03 -3.46
N LYS A 92 -23.25 -5.38 -3.82
CA LYS A 92 -23.25 -4.18 -4.65
C LYS A 92 -22.78 -4.50 -6.06
N ILE A 93 -23.49 -4.00 -7.06
CA ILE A 93 -23.08 -4.04 -8.46
C ILE A 93 -22.11 -2.88 -8.72
N ILE A 94 -20.93 -3.17 -9.26
CA ILE A 94 -19.91 -2.19 -9.63
C ILE A 94 -19.36 -2.45 -11.03
N THR A 95 -19.04 -1.38 -11.77
CA THR A 95 -18.35 -1.47 -13.06
C THR A 95 -16.89 -1.85 -12.85
N ILE A 96 -16.32 -2.65 -13.76
CA ILE A 96 -14.93 -3.11 -13.65
C ILE A 96 -13.93 -1.98 -13.93
N SER A 97 -14.27 -1.10 -14.87
CA SER A 97 -13.53 0.10 -15.27
C SER A 97 -14.51 1.19 -15.67
N PRO A 98 -14.19 2.50 -15.52
CA PRO A 98 -15.07 3.60 -15.95
C PRO A 98 -15.51 3.51 -17.42
N HIS A 99 -14.69 2.92 -18.29
CA HIS A 99 -14.95 2.78 -19.72
C HIS A 99 -15.51 1.39 -20.12
N SER A 100 -15.74 0.49 -19.16
CA SER A 100 -16.23 -0.87 -19.45
C SER A 100 -17.71 -1.02 -19.15
N LYS A 101 -18.45 -1.59 -20.10
CA LYS A 101 -19.84 -2.04 -19.89
C LYS A 101 -19.94 -3.25 -18.93
N LEU A 102 -18.82 -3.91 -18.63
CA LEU A 102 -18.78 -5.06 -17.74
C LEU A 102 -19.03 -4.64 -16.28
N LYS A 103 -20.04 -5.27 -15.68
CA LYS A 103 -20.42 -5.14 -14.27
C LYS A 103 -20.07 -6.43 -13.53
N ARG A 104 -19.76 -6.33 -12.24
CA ARG A 104 -19.58 -7.45 -11.32
C ARG A 104 -20.19 -7.12 -9.96
N ASP A 105 -20.56 -8.14 -9.20
CA ASP A 105 -20.97 -7.99 -7.81
C ASP A 105 -19.79 -8.05 -6.82
N VAL A 106 -19.98 -7.46 -5.64
CA VAL A 106 -19.12 -7.57 -4.45
C VAL A 106 -19.98 -7.63 -3.20
N ILE A 107 -19.53 -8.32 -2.16
CA ILE A 107 -20.28 -8.47 -0.91
C ILE A 107 -20.35 -7.12 -0.19
N TYR A 108 -21.54 -6.71 0.24
CA TYR A 108 -21.69 -5.55 1.11
C TYR A 108 -21.17 -5.92 2.50
N LEU A 109 -20.09 -5.31 2.98
CA LEU A 109 -19.53 -5.65 4.29
C LEU A 109 -20.30 -4.93 5.40
N PRO A 110 -20.85 -5.64 6.40
CA PRO A 110 -21.56 -5.03 7.53
C PRO A 110 -20.58 -4.28 8.45
N SER A 111 -21.12 -3.27 9.14
CA SER A 111 -20.31 -2.26 9.85
C SER A 111 -19.39 -2.83 10.94
N SER A 112 -19.81 -3.94 11.57
CA SER A 112 -19.05 -4.71 12.56
C SER A 112 -17.76 -5.33 12.00
N MET A 113 -17.79 -5.83 10.78
CA MET A 113 -16.72 -6.65 10.18
C MET A 113 -15.63 -5.81 9.47
N ILE A 114 -15.84 -4.51 9.31
CA ILE A 114 -14.86 -3.61 8.67
C ILE A 114 -13.52 -3.63 9.43
N LYS A 115 -13.54 -3.55 10.77
CA LYS A 115 -12.32 -3.47 11.59
C LYS A 115 -11.44 -4.72 11.45
N SER A 116 -12.05 -5.91 11.49
CA SER A 116 -11.34 -7.19 11.34
C SER A 116 -10.79 -7.38 9.92
N LEU A 117 -11.54 -6.97 8.89
CA LEU A 117 -11.02 -7.02 7.51
C LEU A 117 -9.82 -6.08 7.32
N LEU A 118 -9.88 -4.86 7.86
CA LEU A 118 -8.79 -3.90 7.75
C LEU A 118 -7.55 -4.34 8.52
N TYR A 119 -7.72 -4.98 9.68
CA TYR A 119 -6.61 -5.64 10.39
C TYR A 119 -5.97 -6.72 9.52
N ALA A 120 -6.75 -7.67 8.99
CA ALA A 120 -6.24 -8.76 8.16
C ALA A 120 -5.66 -8.28 6.81
N CYS A 121 -6.13 -7.16 6.26
CA CYS A 121 -5.63 -6.60 4.99
C CYS A 121 -4.48 -5.59 5.15
N HIS A 122 -4.00 -5.32 6.36
CA HIS A 122 -2.94 -4.34 6.60
C HIS A 122 -2.03 -4.68 7.81
N ASN A 123 -2.56 -4.96 8.99
CA ASN A 123 -1.77 -5.22 10.20
C ASN A 123 -1.21 -6.64 10.28
N ASP A 124 -1.93 -7.63 9.73
CA ASP A 124 -1.53 -9.03 9.81
C ASP A 124 -0.16 -9.26 9.14
N PRO A 125 0.85 -9.87 9.81
CA PRO A 125 2.18 -10.05 9.24
C PRO A 125 2.20 -10.92 7.98
N MET A 126 1.37 -11.97 7.93
CA MET A 126 1.37 -12.95 6.85
C MET A 126 0.62 -12.45 5.59
N THR A 127 -0.43 -11.65 5.76
CA THR A 127 -1.34 -11.27 4.67
C THR A 127 -1.53 -9.75 4.50
N GLY A 128 -1.31 -8.95 5.54
CA GLY A 128 -1.50 -7.50 5.54
C GLY A 128 -0.22 -6.68 5.24
N GLY A 129 0.92 -7.10 5.79
CA GLY A 129 2.27 -6.59 5.44
C GLY A 129 2.48 -5.09 5.57
N HIS A 130 1.68 -4.39 6.39
CA HIS A 130 1.64 -2.92 6.52
C HIS A 130 1.54 -2.14 5.20
N PHE A 131 0.91 -2.74 4.19
CA PHE A 131 0.88 -2.17 2.84
C PHE A 131 0.18 -0.81 2.75
N SER A 132 0.68 0.02 1.81
CA SER A 132 0.12 1.33 1.46
C SER A 132 -1.32 1.26 0.94
N LEU A 133 -2.03 2.38 1.10
CA LEU A 133 -3.43 2.60 0.75
C LEU A 133 -3.91 1.86 -0.50
N ASP A 134 -3.27 2.07 -1.64
CA ASP A 134 -3.79 1.56 -2.92
C ASP A 134 -3.58 0.06 -3.09
N ARG A 135 -2.56 -0.55 -2.45
CA ARG A 135 -2.37 -2.02 -2.40
C ARG A 135 -3.42 -2.66 -1.48
N THR A 136 -3.66 -2.13 -0.28
CA THR A 136 -4.73 -2.60 0.62
C THR A 136 -6.11 -2.42 -0.02
N TYR A 137 -6.37 -1.27 -0.67
CA TYR A 137 -7.60 -1.01 -1.42
C TYR A 137 -7.78 -1.99 -2.60
N HIS A 138 -6.71 -2.30 -3.35
CA HIS A 138 -6.76 -3.27 -4.44
C HIS A 138 -7.03 -4.70 -3.96
N LYS A 139 -6.53 -5.09 -2.78
CA LYS A 139 -6.84 -6.39 -2.17
C LYS A 139 -8.33 -6.50 -1.80
N ILE A 140 -8.91 -5.44 -1.24
CA ILE A 140 -10.30 -5.42 -0.72
C ILE A 140 -11.34 -5.24 -1.83
N LYS A 141 -11.13 -4.29 -2.77
CA LYS A 141 -12.15 -3.84 -3.75
C LYS A 141 -12.68 -4.93 -4.69
N ASN A 142 -11.98 -6.05 -4.79
CA ASN A 142 -12.36 -7.16 -5.65
C ASN A 142 -13.39 -8.08 -4.98
N LEU A 143 -13.53 -8.04 -3.66
CA LEU A 143 -14.33 -8.96 -2.85
C LEU A 143 -15.46 -8.25 -2.10
N TYR A 144 -15.13 -7.11 -1.48
CA TYR A 144 -16.00 -6.40 -0.54
C TYR A 144 -16.21 -4.93 -0.93
N TRP A 145 -17.34 -4.37 -0.48
CA TRP A 145 -17.63 -2.94 -0.55
C TRP A 145 -18.42 -2.47 0.68
N TRP A 146 -18.16 -1.24 1.12
CA TRP A 146 -19.01 -0.53 2.08
C TRP A 146 -18.98 0.99 1.83
N PRO A 147 -19.94 1.77 2.37
CA PRO A 147 -19.93 3.23 2.23
C PRO A 147 -18.63 3.86 2.73
N LYS A 148 -18.09 4.83 1.99
CA LYS A 148 -16.83 5.54 2.32
C LYS A 148 -15.58 4.65 2.45
N MET A 149 -15.57 3.42 1.89
CA MET A 149 -14.45 2.44 1.97
C MET A 149 -13.02 3.00 1.89
N LYS A 150 -12.69 3.85 0.91
CA LYS A 150 -11.32 4.43 0.78
C LYS A 150 -10.96 5.32 1.98
N LEU A 151 -11.92 6.05 2.58
CA LEU A 151 -11.70 6.86 3.78
C LEU A 151 -11.48 5.97 5.03
N SER A 152 -12.23 4.88 5.17
CA SER A 152 -12.03 3.91 6.26
C SER A 152 -10.62 3.32 6.24
N ILE A 153 -10.14 2.92 5.05
CA ILE A 153 -8.76 2.41 4.87
C ILE A 153 -7.72 3.49 5.19
N ILE A 154 -7.90 4.73 4.70
CA ILE A 154 -7.01 5.85 5.02
C ILE A 154 -6.93 6.08 6.54
N GLN A 155 -8.07 6.09 7.24
CA GLN A 155 -8.11 6.32 8.67
C GLN A 155 -7.41 5.19 9.45
N HIS A 156 -7.66 3.93 9.08
CA HIS A 156 -7.07 2.76 9.70
C HIS A 156 -5.53 2.73 9.55
N ILE A 157 -5.02 2.96 8.34
CA ILE A 157 -3.57 3.05 8.07
C ILE A 157 -2.96 4.23 8.84
N LYS A 158 -3.63 5.40 8.87
CA LYS A 158 -3.17 6.56 9.65
C LYS A 158 -3.14 6.30 11.16
N SER A 159 -3.96 5.40 11.69
CA SER A 159 -3.94 4.99 13.10
C SER A 159 -2.97 3.85 13.42
N CYS A 160 -2.28 3.27 12.43
CA CYS A 160 -1.36 2.16 12.66
C CYS A 160 -0.02 2.66 13.23
N LEU A 161 0.28 2.29 14.48
CA LEU A 161 1.51 2.70 15.20
C LEU A 161 2.79 2.32 14.43
N ALA A 162 2.89 1.09 13.92
CA ALA A 162 4.03 0.66 13.13
C ALA A 162 4.22 1.53 11.87
N CYS A 163 3.14 1.87 11.16
CA CYS A 163 3.24 2.78 10.01
C CYS A 163 3.61 4.21 10.42
N GLN A 164 3.14 4.70 11.57
CA GLN A 164 3.56 6.01 12.09
C GLN A 164 5.05 6.04 12.47
N GLN A 165 5.58 4.94 13.02
CA GLN A 165 6.98 4.81 13.45
C GLN A 165 7.96 4.62 12.28
N TYR A 166 7.63 3.77 11.31
CA TYR A 166 8.55 3.44 10.21
C TYR A 166 8.34 4.31 8.97
N ASN A 167 7.09 4.62 8.59
CA ASN A 167 6.74 5.44 7.43
C ASN A 167 6.49 6.92 7.80
N VAL A 168 7.31 7.46 8.72
CA VAL A 168 7.29 8.90 9.04
C VAL A 168 7.61 9.71 7.79
N SER A 169 6.83 10.76 7.51
CA SER A 169 7.14 11.67 6.39
C SER A 169 8.41 12.47 6.69
N ARG A 170 9.54 11.97 6.19
CA ARG A 170 10.85 12.66 6.29
C ARG A 170 10.91 13.95 5.47
N GLN A 171 9.91 14.20 4.61
CA GLN A 171 9.72 15.48 3.95
C GLN A 171 9.21 16.54 4.94
N LYS A 172 10.14 17.00 5.79
CA LYS A 172 10.20 18.43 6.09
C LYS A 172 10.20 19.18 4.77
N ARG A 173 9.55 20.33 4.72
CA ARG A 173 9.67 21.22 3.56
C ARG A 173 11.14 21.59 3.40
N HIS A 174 11.64 21.52 2.18
CA HIS A 174 12.98 22.00 1.87
C HIS A 174 13.09 23.44 2.36
N GLY A 175 14.04 23.69 3.26
CA GLY A 175 14.40 25.07 3.60
C GLY A 175 14.96 25.76 2.37
N GLN A 176 14.84 27.08 2.32
CA GLN A 176 15.71 27.83 1.42
C GLN A 176 17.16 27.58 1.87
N LEU A 177 18.05 27.33 0.91
CA LEU A 177 19.47 27.40 1.19
C LEU A 177 19.80 28.85 1.58
N ASN A 178 20.55 29.03 2.66
CA ASN A 178 21.17 30.32 2.96
C ASN A 178 22.52 30.31 2.24
N PRO A 179 22.68 30.94 1.06
CA PRO A 179 23.96 30.99 0.39
C PRO A 179 24.96 31.78 1.24
N ILE A 180 26.20 31.31 1.27
CA ILE A 180 27.32 32.12 1.75
C ILE A 180 27.57 33.18 0.67
N PRO A 181 27.68 34.48 1.00
CA PRO A 181 27.99 35.50 0.00
C PRO A 181 29.39 35.25 -0.61
N PRO A 182 29.61 35.59 -1.89
CA PRO A 182 30.93 35.47 -2.49
C PRO A 182 31.92 36.41 -1.77
N PRO A 183 33.17 35.99 -1.53
CA PRO A 183 34.19 36.87 -0.97
C PRO A 183 34.65 37.93 -1.98
N ASP A 184 34.98 39.13 -1.48
CA ASP A 184 35.45 40.27 -2.28
C ASP A 184 36.87 40.10 -2.85
N GLY A 185 37.54 38.96 -2.61
CA GLY A 185 38.91 38.71 -3.00
C GLY A 185 39.37 37.26 -2.76
N PRO A 186 40.53 36.87 -3.31
CA PRO A 186 41.05 35.52 -3.19
C PRO A 186 41.43 35.18 -1.73
N PHE A 187 41.33 33.90 -1.37
CA PHE A 187 41.68 33.33 -0.07
C PHE A 187 40.90 33.84 1.16
N LEU A 188 39.98 34.81 1.02
CA LEU A 188 39.16 35.31 2.15
C LEU A 188 38.15 34.29 2.70
N LEU A 189 37.81 33.25 1.92
CA LEU A 189 36.97 32.13 2.33
C LEU A 189 37.58 30.83 1.78
N ILE A 190 37.79 29.85 2.65
CA ILE A 190 38.32 28.53 2.30
C ILE A 190 37.37 27.47 2.84
N GLY A 191 36.81 26.65 1.95
CA GLY A 191 36.10 25.43 2.32
C GLY A 191 37.09 24.26 2.35
N ILE A 192 37.14 23.54 3.48
CA ILE A 192 37.94 22.32 3.64
C ILE A 192 36.98 21.20 4.07
N ASP A 193 37.06 20.05 3.40
CA ASP A 193 36.31 18.84 3.72
C ASP A 193 37.21 17.61 3.57
N TYR A 194 36.89 16.53 4.28
CA TYR A 194 37.69 15.30 4.29
C TYR A 194 37.04 14.22 3.43
N CYS A 195 37.69 13.85 2.33
CA CYS A 195 37.28 12.71 1.51
C CYS A 195 37.80 11.39 2.10
N GLY A 196 36.90 10.43 2.40
CA GLY A 196 37.30 9.11 2.86
C GLY A 196 36.13 8.14 3.12
N PRO A 197 36.42 6.86 3.43
CA PRO A 197 37.76 6.27 3.49
C PRO A 197 38.37 6.10 2.10
N LEU A 198 39.66 6.41 1.97
CA LEU A 198 40.44 6.15 0.76
C LEU A 198 41.09 4.75 0.87
N LYS A 199 41.52 4.19 -0.27
CA LYS A 199 42.40 3.01 -0.27
C LYS A 199 43.77 3.44 0.25
N THR A 200 44.37 2.63 1.13
CA THR A 200 45.76 2.80 1.53
C THR A 200 46.67 2.75 0.31
N THR A 201 47.69 3.60 0.31
CA THR A 201 48.74 3.61 -0.70
C THR A 201 49.66 2.39 -0.53
N PRO A 202 50.44 1.99 -1.56
CA PRO A 202 51.48 0.96 -1.43
C PRO A 202 52.64 1.31 -0.46
N ARG A 203 52.54 2.42 0.29
CA ARG A 203 53.44 2.83 1.37
C ARG A 203 52.77 2.80 2.75
N GLU A 204 51.57 2.23 2.84
CA GLU A 204 50.74 2.13 4.05
C GLU A 204 50.31 3.48 4.68
N ASN A 205 50.48 4.59 3.94
CA ASN A 205 49.78 5.86 4.16
C ASN A 205 48.39 5.83 3.51
#